data_AF-A0A196L8G9-F1
#
_entry.id   AF-A0A196L8G9-F1
#
_cell.length_a   1.000
_cell.length_b   1.000
_cell.length_c   1.000
_cell.angle_alpha   90.00
_cell.angle_beta   90.00
_cell.angle_gamma   90.00
#
_symmetry.space_group_name_H-M   'P 1'
#
loop_
_entity.id
_entity.type
_entity.pdbx_description
1 polymer ?
#
loop_
_entity_poly.entity_id
_entity_poly.type
_entity_poly.pdbx_seq_one_letter_code
_entity_poly.pdbx_strand_id
1 'polypeptide(L)'
;MIDPTYAAWPQMRRGDRILIRERLTARELTVTVTATLPPTEGEGPGIIDDRGRTIRHHFYDARPTPSETLDQQEVDRLFAHITAPTSTRSPLR
;
A
#
# COMPACT_ATOMS: atom_id res chain seq x y z
N MET A 1 -14.66 -12.90 -15.46
CA MET A 1 -14.43 -13.59 -14.17
C MET A 1 -13.07 -13.12 -13.70
N ILE A 2 -13.01 -12.24 -12.69
CA ILE A 2 -11.72 -11.73 -12.18
C ILE A 2 -11.23 -12.80 -11.21
N ASP A 3 -10.05 -13.35 -11.49
CA ASP A 3 -9.40 -14.34 -10.66
C ASP A 3 -9.25 -13.76 -9.23
N PRO A 4 -9.81 -14.39 -8.18
CA PRO A 4 -9.77 -13.87 -6.81
C PRO A 4 -8.35 -13.79 -6.24
N THR A 5 -7.36 -14.36 -6.94
CA THR A 5 -5.94 -14.28 -6.60
C THR A 5 -5.27 -12.98 -7.09
N TYR A 6 -5.93 -12.18 -7.92
CA TYR A 6 -5.43 -10.88 -8.35
C TYR A 6 -5.60 -9.85 -7.23
N ALA A 7 -4.62 -9.76 -6.34
CA ALA A 7 -4.56 -8.66 -5.38
C ALA A 7 -4.64 -7.32 -6.14
N ALA A 8 -5.49 -6.40 -5.67
CA ALA A 8 -5.62 -5.08 -6.27
C ALA A 8 -4.27 -4.36 -6.22
N TRP A 9 -3.81 -3.84 -7.36
CA TRP A 9 -2.60 -3.02 -7.41
C TRP A 9 -2.84 -1.75 -6.60
N PRO A 10 -2.10 -1.51 -5.51
CA PRO A 10 -2.36 -0.37 -4.65
C PRO A 10 -2.05 0.93 -5.39
N GLN A 11 -2.72 2.01 -5.02
CA GLN A 11 -2.39 3.34 -5.54
C GLN A 11 -1.06 3.78 -4.93
N MET A 12 -0.06 4.02 -5.79
CA MET A 12 1.30 4.40 -5.39
C MET A 12 1.62 5.83 -5.83
N ARG A 13 2.52 6.48 -5.08
CA ARG A 13 3.04 7.81 -5.36
C ARG A 13 4.56 7.79 -5.39
N ARG A 14 5.15 8.77 -6.08
CA ARG A 14 6.60 8.96 -6.05
C ARG A 14 7.07 9.19 -4.61
N GLY A 15 8.10 8.46 -4.21
CA GLY A 15 8.66 8.47 -2.85
C GLY A 15 8.12 7.36 -1.95
N ASP A 16 7.03 6.67 -2.34
CA ASP A 16 6.50 5.56 -1.55
C ASP A 16 7.50 4.41 -1.50
N ARG A 17 7.65 3.82 -0.32
CA ARG A 17 8.35 2.56 -0.12
C ARG A 17 7.33 1.43 -0.15
N ILE A 18 7.57 0.42 -0.97
CA ILE A 18 6.64 -0.69 -1.15
C ILE A 18 7.40 -2.02 -1.14
N LEU A 19 6.72 -3.07 -0.70
CA LEU A 19 7.15 -4.44 -0.85
C LEU A 19 6.51 -5.00 -2.12
N ILE A 20 7.34 -5.42 -3.06
CA ILE A 20 6.91 -6.13 -4.26
C ILE A 20 7.24 -7.61 -4.13
N ARG A 21 6.37 -8.46 -4.68
CA ARG A 21 6.57 -9.90 -4.77
C ARG A 21 6.43 -10.33 -6.22
N GLU A 22 7.47 -10.94 -6.76
CA GLU A 22 7.41 -11.53 -8.10
C GLU A 22 6.53 -12.77 -8.08
N ARG A 23 5.56 -12.86 -8.99
CA ARG A 23 4.58 -13.95 -9.00
C ARG A 23 5.20 -15.29 -9.39
N LEU A 24 6.15 -15.29 -10.33
CA LEU A 24 6.78 -16.51 -10.83
C LEU A 24 7.73 -17.15 -9.82
N THR A 25 8.49 -16.35 -9.09
CA THR A 25 9.56 -16.83 -8.21
C THR A 25 9.23 -16.71 -6.73
N ALA A 26 8.12 -16.05 -6.39
CA ALA A 26 7.78 -15.61 -5.03
C ALA A 26 8.86 -14.74 -4.37
N ARG A 27 9.81 -14.18 -5.14
CA ARG A 27 10.86 -13.33 -4.60
C ARG A 27 10.30 -11.99 -4.16
N GLU A 28 10.62 -11.60 -2.93
CA GLU A 28 10.23 -10.31 -2.37
C GLU A 28 11.37 -9.30 -2.39
N LEU A 29 11.04 -8.05 -2.69
CA LEU A 29 11.97 -6.94 -2.77
C LEU A 29 11.28 -5.68 -2.24
N THR A 30 11.98 -4.92 -1.42
CA THR A 30 11.54 -3.56 -1.05
C THR A 30 12.11 -2.57 -2.05
N VAL A 31 11.26 -1.68 -2.56
CA VAL A 31 11.63 -0.69 -3.57
C VAL A 31 11.05 0.68 -3.24
N THR A 32 11.67 1.74 -3.75
CA THR A 32 11.14 3.10 -3.67
C THR A 32 10.60 3.52 -5.03
N VAL A 33 9.36 4.01 -5.06
CA VAL A 33 8.72 4.43 -6.31
C VAL A 33 9.34 5.74 -6.79
N THR A 34 9.97 5.73 -7.97
CA THR A 34 10.51 6.95 -8.60
C THR A 34 9.53 7.57 -9.59
N ALA A 35 8.73 6.75 -10.27
CA ALA A 35 7.67 7.18 -11.18
C ALA A 35 6.54 6.15 -11.23
N THR A 36 5.32 6.62 -11.53
CA THR A 36 4.17 5.76 -11.84
C THR A 36 3.99 5.66 -13.35
N LEU A 37 3.54 4.50 -13.80
CA LEU A 37 3.29 4.21 -15.21
C LEU A 37 1.80 3.95 -15.42
N PRO A 38 1.20 4.51 -16.50
CA PRO A 38 -0.18 4.20 -16.85
C PRO A 38 -0.32 2.69 -17.17
N PRO A 39 -1.54 2.15 -17.08
CA PRO A 39 -1.78 0.76 -17.43
C PRO A 39 -1.51 0.49 -18.91
N THR A 40 -0.86 -0.64 -19.19
CA THR A 40 -0.65 -1.18 -20.54
C THR A 40 -1.53 -2.43 -20.72
N GLU A 41 -2.01 -2.66 -21.94
CA GLU A 41 -2.74 -3.90 -22.27
C GLU A 41 -1.93 -5.14 -21.90
N GLY A 42 -2.56 -6.11 -21.24
CA GLY A 42 -1.91 -7.34 -20.78
C GLY A 42 -1.05 -7.18 -19.52
N GLU A 43 -0.43 -6.01 -19.27
CA GLU A 43 0.50 -5.80 -18.14
C GLU A 43 -0.11 -5.09 -16.92
N GLY A 44 -1.13 -4.27 -17.14
CA GLY A 44 -1.72 -3.44 -16.11
C GLY A 44 -0.85 -2.23 -15.68
N PRO A 45 -1.21 -1.56 -14.57
CA PRO A 45 -0.46 -0.42 -14.05
C PRO A 45 0.95 -0.82 -13.62
N GLY A 46 1.85 0.16 -13.51
CA GLY A 46 3.22 -0.10 -13.08
C GLY A 46 3.90 1.09 -12.45
N ILE A 47 5.17 0.86 -12.10
CA ILE A 47 6.08 1.86 -11.54
C ILE A 47 7.48 1.68 -12.10
N ILE A 48 8.32 2.69 -11.87
CA ILE A 48 9.78 2.58 -11.93
C ILE A 48 10.31 2.68 -10.50
N ASP A 49 11.27 1.83 -10.14
CA ASP A 49 11.91 1.89 -8.83
C ASP A 49 13.17 2.80 -8.79
N ASP A 50 13.81 2.86 -7.62
CA ASP A 50 15.06 3.57 -7.36
C ASP A 50 16.27 3.01 -8.12
N ARG A 51 16.15 1.80 -8.67
CA ARG A 51 17.18 1.15 -9.49
C ARG A 51 16.87 1.24 -11.00
N GLY A 52 15.83 1.98 -11.38
CA GLY A 52 15.39 2.11 -12.77
C GLY A 52 14.68 0.88 -13.34
N ARG A 53 14.29 -0.09 -12.50
CA ARG A 53 13.56 -1.28 -12.95
C ARG A 53 12.10 -0.95 -13.16
N THR A 54 11.53 -1.47 -14.25
CA THR A 54 10.10 -1.38 -14.53
C THR A 54 9.39 -2.54 -13.83
N ILE A 55 8.38 -2.23 -13.01
CA ILE A 55 7.60 -3.20 -12.24
C ILE A 55 6.14 -3.03 -12.63
N ARG A 56 5.50 -4.12 -13.09
CA ARG A 56 4.11 -4.14 -13.60
C ARG A 56 3.26 -5.12 -12.82
N HIS A 57 1.99 -4.77 -12.61
CA HIS A 57 1.02 -5.58 -11.88
C HIS A 57 0.83 -7.00 -12.42
N HIS A 58 0.98 -7.21 -13.72
CA HIS A 58 0.87 -8.55 -14.28
C HIS A 58 1.90 -9.53 -13.71
N PHE A 59 3.14 -9.06 -13.53
CA PHE A 59 4.28 -9.89 -13.09
C PHE A 59 4.52 -9.83 -11.58
N TYR A 60 4.06 -8.77 -10.93
CA TYR A 60 4.34 -8.50 -9.52
C TYR A 60 3.04 -8.24 -8.76
N ASP A 61 3.02 -8.67 -7.50
CA ASP A 61 2.11 -8.11 -6.49
C ASP A 61 2.85 -7.02 -5.72
N ALA A 62 2.09 -6.06 -5.19
CA ALA A 62 2.67 -4.97 -4.40
C ALA A 62 1.83 -4.69 -3.17
N ARG A 63 2.52 -4.35 -2.07
CA ARG A 63 1.91 -3.92 -0.80
C ARG A 63 2.70 -2.73 -0.27
N PRO A 64 2.05 -1.67 0.22
CA PRO A 64 2.75 -0.60 0.92
C PRO A 64 3.55 -1.18 2.08
N THR A 65 4.82 -0.79 2.25
CA THR A 65 5.49 -1.08 3.51
C THR A 65 4.95 -0.11 4.56
N PRO A 66 4.66 -0.56 5.80
CA PRO A 66 4.39 0.37 6.87
C PRO A 66 5.57 1.34 6.96
N SER A 67 5.28 2.64 6.93
CA SER A 67 6.27 3.66 7.27
C SER A 67 6.85 3.29 8.63
N GLU A 68 8.17 3.10 8.73
CA GLU A 68 8.79 2.99 10.04
C GLU A 68 8.44 4.28 10.81
N THR A 69 7.96 4.10 12.04
CA THR A 69 7.47 5.11 12.99
C THR A 69 6.19 5.84 12.61
N LEU A 70 5.05 5.34 13.09
CA LEU A 70 4.18 6.24 13.86
C LEU A 70 5.00 6.67 15.06
N ASP A 71 5.11 7.97 15.34
CA ASP A 71 5.69 8.38 16.61
C ASP A 71 4.81 7.83 17.75
N GLN A 72 5.39 7.59 18.93
CA GLN A 72 4.66 7.04 20.07
C GLN A 72 3.43 7.90 20.45
N GLN A 73 3.49 9.23 20.28
CA GLN A 73 2.33 10.11 20.47
C GLN A 73 1.23 9.89 19.44
N GLU A 74 1.55 9.55 18.19
CA GLU A 74 0.52 9.23 17.18
C GLU A 74 -0.18 7.91 17.52
N VAL A 75 0.58 6.91 17.99
CA VAL A 75 0.03 5.67 18.53
C VAL A 75 -0.88 5.95 19.72
N ASP A 76 -0.40 6.77 20.67
CA ASP A 76 -1.15 7.13 21.88
C ASP A 76 -2.42 7.93 21.55
N ARG A 77 -2.37 8.84 20.56
CA ARG A 77 -3.55 9.59 20.07
C ARG A 77 -4.58 8.67 19.43
N LEU A 78 -4.15 7.74 18.59
CA LEU A 78 -5.02 6.75 17.95
C LEU A 78 -5.68 5.86 19.01
N PHE A 79 -4.90 5.38 19.97
CA PHE A 79 -5.41 4.57 21.07
C PHE A 79 -6.43 5.34 21.92
N ALA A 80 -6.12 6.58 22.29
CA ALA A 80 -7.03 7.45 23.03
C ALA A 80 -8.32 7.75 22.26
N HIS A 81 -8.24 7.91 20.94
CA HIS A 81 -9.42 8.15 20.10
C HIS A 81 -10.34 6.92 20.02
N ILE A 82 -9.76 5.72 19.90
CA ILE A 82 -10.52 4.46 19.78
C ILE A 82 -11.11 4.04 21.13
N THR A 83 -10.37 4.26 22.22
CA THR A 83 -10.80 3.91 23.59
C THR A 83 -11.57 5.02 24.30
N ALA A 84 -11.70 6.19 23.68
CA ALA A 84 -12.50 7.28 24.21
C ALA A 84 -13.93 6.76 24.45
N PRO A 85 -14.49 6.96 25.66
CA PRO A 85 -15.86 6.56 25.92
C PRO A 85 -16.77 7.32 24.96
N THR A 86 -17.48 6.56 24.12
CA THR A 86 -18.53 7.10 23.25
C THR A 86 -19.55 7.78 24.15
N SER A 87 -19.47 9.10 24.26
CA SER A 87 -20.46 9.87 25.01
C SER A 87 -21.75 9.84 24.21
N THR A 88 -22.56 8.80 24.43
CA THR A 88 -23.96 8.77 24.03
C THR A 88 -24.68 9.85 24.85
N ARG A 89 -24.64 11.07 24.31
CA ARG A 89 -25.41 12.19 24.84
C ARG A 89 -26.86 11.95 24.46
N SER A 90 -27.62 11.27 25.31
CA SER A 90 -29.08 11.26 25.26
C SER A 90 -29.59 12.68 25.54
N PRO A 91 -30.30 13.35 24.61
CA PRO A 91 -31.11 14.48 24.99
C PRO A 91 -32.45 13.94 25.50
N LEU A 92 -32.59 13.87 26.82
CA LEU A 92 -33.90 13.89 27.46
C LEU A 92 -34.38 15.34 27.45
N ARG A 93 -35.36 15.65 26.59
CA ARG A 93 -36.46 16.57 26.90
C ARG A 93 -37.59 16.42 25.91
#